data_AF-A0AA41DL61-F1
#
_entry.id   AF-A0AA41DL61-F1
#
_cell.length_a   1.000
_cell.length_b   1.000
_cell.length_c   1.000
_cell.angle_alpha   90.00
_cell.angle_beta   90.00
_cell.angle_gamma   90.00
#
_symmetry.space_group_name_H-M   'P 1'
#
loop_
_entity.id
_entity.type
_entity.pdbx_description
1 polymer ?
#
loop_
_entity_poly.entity_id
_entity_poly.type
_entity_poly.pdbx_seq_one_letter_code
_entity_poly.pdbx_strand_id
1 'polypeptide(L)'
;MKIIISGNKKALLKNITENIDTHYADSLATILISKKEGSITLITGKHPLCSHCVFTLDTSSTHIKDVQFSIDGSFAKQLPYYFNVNEDIELNVHTLSSSATSIELIHKDTKSNENALRRCECVAVYEAHLTYLKESSQRPTSTASKAAMERVIYESTETMPFEFLEVNVDKQHCRIQRDGDVEEMHFPDNLKLPISMVLTEEITRKLDNLCKATDGDEIEVAQQGELLTFKTPETTLTYSLAGVEEFFAKKPLKFTNEKHVIVNFYGLKTEVRHCLAEYKTIKKADNALLYLSNNKAAIAFITPPYEFIQPITLTKTCSKAKNSESLYRFSPKALLGINIGDLTQAKSTRLDILKYENGERKLGVYFSLENKLPHRTIPIEKDESQLSHVLALLEELYQNQGDTNTQNIKQEVQKDLFADVMEECDEY
;
A
#
# COMPACT_ATOMS: atom_id res chain seq x y z
N MET A 1 5.68 39.56 -14.61
CA MET A 1 6.62 39.23 -13.52
C MET A 1 7.22 37.89 -13.85
N LYS A 2 8.54 37.77 -13.77
CA LYS A 2 9.23 36.50 -13.99
C LYS A 2 9.56 35.90 -12.63
N ILE A 3 9.06 34.70 -12.36
CA ILE A 3 9.21 33.98 -11.10
C ILE A 3 10.03 32.73 -11.38
N ILE A 4 11.10 32.55 -10.63
CA ILE A 4 11.96 31.37 -10.74
C ILE A 4 12.02 30.72 -9.36
N ILE A 5 11.66 29.43 -9.30
CA ILE A 5 11.77 28.58 -8.13
C ILE A 5 12.77 27.47 -8.47
N SER A 6 13.69 27.18 -7.55
CA SER A 6 14.70 26.16 -7.78
C SER A 6 14.09 24.79 -8.08
N GLY A 7 14.65 24.09 -9.08
CA GLY A 7 14.16 22.77 -9.52
C GLY A 7 14.15 21.72 -8.41
N ASN A 8 15.01 21.84 -7.40
CA ASN A 8 15.03 20.94 -6.25
C ASN A 8 13.73 20.97 -5.41
N LYS A 9 12.93 22.06 -5.50
CA LYS A 9 11.66 22.19 -4.79
C LYS A 9 10.47 21.54 -5.51
N LYS A 10 10.69 20.96 -6.70
CA LYS A 10 9.65 20.25 -7.48
C LYS A 10 8.95 19.15 -6.69
N ALA A 11 9.68 18.39 -5.86
CA ALA A 11 9.11 17.32 -5.07
C ALA A 11 8.09 17.84 -4.04
N LEU A 12 8.38 18.98 -3.39
CA LEU A 12 7.45 19.65 -2.47
C LEU A 12 6.22 20.18 -3.20
N LEU A 13 6.40 20.80 -4.37
CA LEU A 13 5.29 21.25 -5.20
C LEU A 13 4.37 20.08 -5.60
N LYS A 14 4.97 18.93 -5.95
CA LYS A 14 4.24 17.70 -6.26
C LYS A 14 3.44 17.20 -5.06
N ASN A 15 4.02 17.20 -3.85
CA ASN A 15 3.35 16.73 -2.64
C ASN A 15 2.03 17.48 -2.35
N ILE A 16 1.98 18.80 -2.58
CA ILE A 16 0.75 19.57 -2.34
C ILE A 16 -0.25 19.47 -3.50
N THR A 17 0.23 19.36 -4.75
CA THR A 17 -0.64 19.41 -5.94
C THR A 17 -1.27 18.06 -6.30
N GLU A 18 -0.69 16.94 -5.89
CA GLU A 18 -1.24 15.60 -6.17
C GLU A 18 -2.65 15.39 -5.63
N ASN A 19 -2.95 16.00 -4.48
CA ASN A 19 -4.22 15.82 -3.75
C ASN A 19 -5.33 16.75 -4.25
N ILE A 20 -5.07 17.56 -5.29
CA ILE A 20 -6.10 18.36 -5.93
C ILE A 20 -7.12 17.41 -6.59
N ASP A 21 -8.38 17.50 -6.17
CA ASP A 21 -9.47 16.74 -6.77
C ASP A 21 -10.02 17.44 -8.01
N THR A 22 -9.53 17.00 -9.17
CA THR A 22 -9.88 17.56 -10.48
C THR A 22 -11.24 17.12 -11.00
N HIS A 23 -12.01 16.29 -10.26
CA HIS A 23 -13.39 15.97 -10.64
C HIS A 23 -14.34 17.16 -10.41
N TYR A 24 -13.96 18.08 -9.53
CA TYR A 24 -14.74 19.29 -9.27
C TYR A 24 -14.25 20.45 -10.13
N ALA A 25 -15.17 21.03 -10.91
CA ALA A 25 -14.90 22.16 -11.80
C ALA A 25 -14.46 23.45 -11.07
N ASP A 26 -14.71 23.54 -9.75
CA ASP A 26 -14.32 24.66 -8.88
C ASP A 26 -13.04 24.40 -8.08
N SER A 27 -12.29 23.34 -8.41
CA SER A 27 -11.02 23.07 -7.75
C SER A 27 -10.00 24.13 -8.14
N LEU A 28 -9.64 25.01 -7.21
CA LEU A 28 -8.69 26.10 -7.42
C LEU A 28 -7.38 25.87 -6.66
N ALA A 29 -6.30 26.50 -7.11
CA ALA A 29 -5.09 26.69 -6.32
C ALA A 29 -4.83 28.19 -6.14
N THR A 30 -4.56 28.63 -4.92
CA THR A 30 -4.29 30.03 -4.60
C THR A 30 -2.80 30.30 -4.57
N ILE A 31 -2.37 31.38 -5.23
CA ILE A 31 -1.00 31.85 -5.29
C ILE A 31 -0.90 33.19 -4.57
N LEU A 32 0.04 33.30 -3.64
CA LEU A 32 0.42 34.55 -2.99
C LEU A 32 1.88 34.84 -3.31
N ILE A 33 2.19 36.03 -3.82
CA ILE A 33 3.56 36.45 -4.07
C ILE A 33 3.85 37.63 -3.16
N SER A 34 4.94 37.54 -2.41
CA SER A 34 5.41 38.59 -1.49
C SER A 34 6.73 39.14 -1.99
N LYS A 35 6.73 40.41 -2.40
CA LYS A 35 7.94 41.14 -2.79
C LYS A 35 8.85 41.36 -1.57
N LYS A 36 8.25 41.67 -0.42
CA LYS A 36 9.00 41.95 0.81
C LYS A 36 9.76 40.72 1.30
N GLU A 37 9.11 39.56 1.25
CA GLU A 37 9.70 38.30 1.70
C GLU A 37 10.49 37.60 0.58
N GLY A 38 10.32 38.03 -0.67
CA GLY A 38 10.93 37.37 -1.83
C GLY A 38 10.43 35.94 -1.97
N SER A 39 9.13 35.72 -1.78
CA SER A 39 8.54 34.39 -1.69
C SER A 39 7.30 34.22 -2.58
N ILE A 40 7.00 32.98 -2.90
CA ILE A 40 5.73 32.53 -3.46
C ILE A 40 5.14 31.43 -2.59
N THR A 41 3.87 31.59 -2.24
CA THR A 41 3.07 30.59 -1.53
C THR A 41 2.04 30.01 -2.48
N LEU A 42 1.96 28.68 -2.56
CA LEU A 42 0.89 27.96 -3.27
C LEU A 42 0.05 27.19 -2.25
N ILE A 43 -1.26 27.36 -2.30
CA ILE A 43 -2.25 26.70 -1.43
C ILE A 43 -3.21 25.90 -2.30
N THR A 44 -3.48 24.66 -1.89
CA THR A 44 -4.24 23.67 -2.65
C THR A 44 -5.16 22.86 -1.72
N GLY A 45 -6.11 22.14 -2.31
CA GLY A 45 -7.08 21.31 -1.58
C GLY A 45 -8.36 22.06 -1.22
N LYS A 46 -9.19 21.47 -0.36
CA LYS A 46 -10.40 22.09 0.16
C LYS A 46 -10.41 22.00 1.67
N HIS A 47 -10.81 23.06 2.35
CA HIS A 47 -10.86 23.10 3.81
C HIS A 47 -11.74 21.93 4.33
N PRO A 48 -11.30 21.18 5.36
CA PRO A 48 -10.09 21.38 6.18
C PRO A 48 -8.81 20.70 5.64
N LEU A 49 -8.89 19.96 4.54
CA LEU A 49 -7.80 19.20 3.92
C LEU A 49 -7.01 20.05 2.91
N CYS A 50 -6.59 21.22 3.33
CA CYS A 50 -5.70 22.06 2.54
C CYS A 50 -4.24 21.71 2.79
N SER A 51 -3.41 22.00 1.80
CA SER A 51 -1.96 21.91 1.86
C SER A 51 -1.36 23.16 1.24
N HIS A 52 -0.21 23.60 1.74
CA HIS A 52 0.49 24.74 1.15
C HIS A 52 2.00 24.54 1.16
N CYS A 53 2.67 25.21 0.22
CA CYS A 53 4.12 25.34 0.21
C CYS A 53 4.52 26.82 0.09
N VAL A 54 5.67 27.17 0.67
CA VAL A 54 6.29 28.48 0.56
C VAL A 54 7.68 28.29 -0.01
N PHE A 55 7.97 28.96 -1.11
CA PHE A 55 9.28 28.92 -1.75
C PHE A 55 9.90 30.32 -1.78
N THR A 56 11.17 30.39 -1.40
CA THR A 56 12.01 31.55 -1.68
C THR A 56 12.26 31.64 -3.18
N LEU A 57 12.08 32.83 -3.74
CA LEU A 57 12.32 33.10 -5.15
C LEU A 57 13.81 33.21 -5.42
N ASP A 58 14.24 32.68 -6.56
CA ASP A 58 15.62 32.88 -7.02
C ASP A 58 15.88 34.36 -7.32
N THR A 59 17.11 34.80 -7.07
CA THR A 59 17.55 36.19 -7.31
C THR A 59 17.41 36.66 -8.77
N SER A 60 17.34 35.73 -9.73
CA SER A 60 17.08 35.99 -11.13
C SER A 60 15.60 36.23 -11.46
N SER A 61 14.70 36.09 -10.49
CA SER A 61 13.31 36.52 -10.59
C SER A 61 13.22 38.04 -10.78
N THR A 62 12.39 38.50 -11.72
CA THR A 62 12.34 39.92 -12.08
C THR A 62 10.93 40.53 -11.99
N HIS A 63 10.91 41.83 -11.68
CA HIS A 63 9.69 42.64 -11.59
C HIS A 63 8.67 42.12 -10.55
N ILE A 64 9.14 41.47 -9.48
CA ILE A 64 8.30 40.94 -8.41
C ILE A 64 7.48 42.05 -7.73
N LYS A 65 6.19 41.79 -7.54
CA LYS A 65 5.22 42.65 -6.85
C LYS A 65 4.36 41.80 -5.94
N ASP A 66 3.81 42.41 -4.91
CA ASP A 66 2.81 41.78 -4.07
C ASP A 66 1.54 41.54 -4.90
N VAL A 67 1.12 40.28 -5.01
CA VAL A 67 -0.11 39.90 -5.71
C VAL A 67 -0.68 38.62 -5.13
N GLN A 68 -2.00 38.50 -5.15
CA GLN A 68 -2.72 37.29 -4.80
C GLN A 68 -3.77 36.99 -5.85
N PHE A 69 -3.92 35.71 -6.20
CA PHE A 69 -4.88 35.24 -7.19
C PHE A 69 -5.08 33.74 -7.05
N SER A 70 -6.05 33.18 -7.77
CA SER A 70 -6.16 31.74 -7.92
C SER A 70 -6.10 31.33 -9.38
N ILE A 71 -5.77 30.07 -9.60
CA ILE A 71 -5.71 29.42 -10.91
C ILE A 71 -6.51 28.12 -10.89
N ASP A 72 -6.84 27.61 -12.06
CA ASP A 72 -7.46 26.30 -12.22
C ASP A 72 -6.62 25.20 -11.55
N GLY A 73 -7.27 24.34 -10.78
CA GLY A 73 -6.64 23.27 -10.03
C GLY A 73 -6.06 22.19 -10.93
N SER A 74 -6.65 21.93 -12.11
CA SER A 74 -6.06 20.98 -13.06
C SER A 74 -4.75 21.51 -13.61
N PHE A 75 -4.68 22.81 -13.95
CA PHE A 75 -3.44 23.46 -14.33
C PHE A 75 -2.40 23.40 -13.22
N ALA A 76 -2.76 23.73 -11.97
CA ALA A 76 -1.87 23.63 -10.82
C ALA A 76 -1.35 22.20 -10.61
N LYS A 77 -2.22 21.19 -10.75
CA LYS A 77 -1.87 19.77 -10.66
C LYS A 77 -0.85 19.32 -11.69
N GLN A 78 -0.84 19.94 -12.87
CA GLN A 78 0.11 19.63 -13.93
C GLN A 78 1.46 20.32 -13.77
N LEU A 79 1.57 21.40 -12.97
CA LEU A 79 2.79 22.20 -12.83
C LEU A 79 4.07 21.37 -12.58
N PRO A 80 4.12 20.42 -11.62
CA PRO A 80 5.34 19.64 -11.40
C PRO A 80 5.79 18.82 -12.62
N TYR A 81 4.86 18.45 -13.51
CA TYR A 81 5.13 17.56 -14.63
C TYR A 81 5.62 18.29 -15.89
N TYR A 82 5.52 19.62 -15.93
CA TYR A 82 6.04 20.42 -17.04
C TYR A 82 7.56 20.65 -16.99
N PHE A 83 8.20 20.45 -15.85
CA PHE A 83 9.63 20.70 -15.65
C PHE A 83 10.39 19.39 -15.42
N ASN A 84 11.64 19.30 -15.86
CA ASN A 84 12.49 18.14 -15.55
C ASN A 84 12.97 18.15 -14.08
N VAL A 85 13.57 17.04 -13.61
CA VAL A 85 13.93 16.85 -12.18
C VAL A 85 14.93 17.89 -11.64
N ASN A 86 15.74 18.50 -12.49
CA ASN A 86 16.74 19.51 -12.12
C ASN A 86 16.53 20.85 -12.85
N GLU A 87 15.38 21.02 -13.48
CA GLU A 87 15.05 22.25 -14.21
C GLU A 87 14.32 23.18 -13.26
N ASP A 88 14.76 24.44 -13.22
CA ASP A 88 14.08 25.46 -12.44
C ASP A 88 12.67 25.68 -12.96
N ILE A 89 11.75 25.90 -12.02
CA ILE A 89 10.36 26.18 -12.32
C ILE A 89 10.25 27.66 -12.66
N GLU A 90 10.14 27.95 -13.96
CA GLU A 90 9.97 29.31 -14.48
C GLU A 90 8.49 29.59 -14.77
N LEU A 91 7.94 30.62 -14.12
CA LEU A 91 6.57 31.06 -14.28
C LEU A 91 6.55 32.55 -14.63
N ASN A 92 5.77 32.92 -15.64
CA ASN A 92 5.54 34.31 -16.03
C ASN A 92 4.12 34.71 -15.63
N VAL A 93 4.00 35.66 -14.71
CA VAL A 93 2.70 36.20 -14.25
C VAL A 93 2.44 37.54 -14.93
N HIS A 94 1.37 37.60 -15.71
CA HIS A 94 0.90 38.81 -16.35
C HIS A 94 -0.03 39.57 -15.40
N THR A 95 0.19 40.87 -15.28
CA THR A 95 -0.58 41.73 -14.36
C THR A 95 -1.12 42.95 -15.10
N LEU A 96 -2.40 43.28 -14.88
CA LEU A 96 -3.04 44.51 -15.34
C LEU A 96 -3.57 45.27 -14.13
N SER A 97 -3.21 46.54 -13.98
CA SER A 97 -3.71 47.42 -12.90
C SER A 97 -3.61 46.82 -11.49
N SER A 98 -2.49 46.12 -11.20
CA SER A 98 -2.20 45.43 -9.93
C SER A 98 -2.96 44.12 -9.66
N SER A 99 -3.74 43.62 -10.62
CA SER A 99 -4.34 42.28 -10.57
C SER A 99 -3.62 41.34 -11.52
N ALA A 100 -3.37 40.09 -11.11
CA ALA A 100 -2.89 39.05 -12.02
C ALA A 100 -4.01 38.68 -13.00
N THR A 101 -3.69 38.62 -14.29
CA THR A 101 -4.64 38.26 -15.36
C THR A 101 -4.40 36.85 -15.88
N SER A 102 -3.14 36.41 -15.94
CA SER A 102 -2.80 35.05 -16.31
C SER A 102 -1.43 34.65 -15.80
N ILE A 103 -1.22 33.34 -15.62
CA ILE A 103 0.08 32.72 -15.42
C ILE A 103 0.45 31.89 -16.65
N GLU A 104 1.70 31.93 -17.06
CA GLU A 104 2.20 31.14 -18.17
C GLU A 104 3.54 30.46 -17.85
N LEU A 105 3.81 29.38 -18.56
CA LEU A 105 5.11 28.71 -18.61
C LEU A 105 5.39 28.24 -20.03
N ILE A 106 6.67 28.12 -20.35
CA ILE A 106 7.15 27.46 -21.56
C ILE A 106 7.79 26.16 -21.10
N HIS A 107 7.34 25.05 -21.64
CA HIS A 107 7.99 23.75 -21.41
C HIS A 107 8.39 23.13 -22.73
N LYS A 108 9.44 22.32 -22.68
CA LYS A 108 9.90 21.56 -23.83
C LYS A 108 9.10 20.26 -23.93
N ASP A 109 8.29 20.12 -24.98
CA ASP A 109 7.54 18.90 -25.23
C ASP A 109 8.53 17.79 -25.64
N THR A 110 8.59 16.74 -24.83
CA THR A 110 9.53 15.63 -25.04
C THR A 110 9.17 14.78 -26.26
N LYS A 111 7.93 14.84 -26.75
CA LYS A 111 7.48 14.07 -27.92
C LYS A 111 7.79 14.77 -29.24
N SER A 112 7.59 16.08 -29.31
CA SER A 112 7.85 16.87 -30.53
C SER A 112 9.22 17.54 -30.54
N ASN A 113 9.92 17.60 -29.40
CA ASN A 113 11.15 18.37 -29.19
C ASN A 113 10.96 19.88 -29.45
N GLU A 114 9.72 20.37 -29.43
CA GLU A 114 9.36 21.78 -29.59
C GLU A 114 9.00 22.42 -28.24
N ASN A 115 9.09 23.75 -28.18
CA ASN A 115 8.62 24.51 -27.03
C ASN A 115 7.11 24.70 -27.10
N ALA A 116 6.42 24.43 -26.00
CA ALA A 116 4.99 24.59 -25.88
C ALA A 116 4.64 25.61 -24.78
N LEU A 117 3.88 26.63 -25.16
CA LEU A 117 3.30 27.59 -24.23
C LEU A 117 2.10 26.96 -23.52
N ARG A 118 2.06 27.10 -22.19
CA ARG A 118 0.90 26.76 -21.37
C ARG A 118 0.52 28.01 -20.59
N ARG A 119 -0.76 28.39 -20.64
CA ARG A 119 -1.29 29.58 -19.98
C ARG A 119 -2.60 29.25 -19.27
N CYS A 120 -2.78 29.81 -18.08
CA CYS A 120 -4.00 29.73 -17.29
C CYS A 120 -4.46 31.14 -16.91
N GLU A 121 -5.75 31.41 -17.05
CA GLU A 121 -6.35 32.65 -16.60
C GLU A 121 -6.39 32.70 -15.07
N CYS A 122 -6.07 33.87 -14.51
CA CYS A 122 -6.15 34.10 -13.08
C CYS A 122 -7.56 34.53 -12.70
N VAL A 123 -8.08 33.96 -11.62
CA VAL A 123 -9.34 34.37 -11.00
C VAL A 123 -9.08 34.99 -9.63
N ALA A 124 -10.14 35.50 -9.00
CA ALA A 124 -10.06 36.03 -7.64
C ALA A 124 -9.50 34.99 -6.65
N VAL A 125 -8.90 35.49 -5.59
CA VAL A 125 -8.36 34.64 -4.52
C VAL A 125 -9.47 33.78 -3.90
N TYR A 126 -9.16 32.54 -3.56
CA TYR A 126 -10.11 31.67 -2.87
C TYR A 126 -10.02 31.92 -1.36
N GLU A 127 -10.98 32.66 -0.81
CA GLU A 127 -10.95 33.14 0.58
C GLU A 127 -10.80 32.03 1.63
N ALA A 128 -11.29 30.82 1.34
CA ALA A 128 -11.10 29.66 2.22
C ALA A 128 -9.63 29.26 2.36
N HIS A 129 -8.81 29.44 1.31
CA HIS A 129 -7.37 29.21 1.40
C HIS A 129 -6.66 30.24 2.28
N LEU A 130 -7.08 31.51 2.23
CA LEU A 130 -6.53 32.56 3.10
C LEU A 130 -6.88 32.30 4.57
N THR A 131 -8.11 31.87 4.81
CA THR A 131 -8.57 31.48 6.15
C THR A 131 -7.75 30.30 6.68
N TYR A 132 -7.60 29.24 5.88
CA TYR A 132 -6.77 28.08 6.22
C TYR A 132 -5.32 28.47 6.52
N LEU A 133 -4.69 29.32 5.69
CA LEU A 133 -3.29 29.71 5.90
C LEU A 133 -3.10 30.39 7.27
N LYS A 134 -4.04 31.26 7.64
CA LYS A 134 -4.04 31.92 8.94
C LYS A 134 -4.21 30.92 10.09
N GLU A 135 -5.19 30.02 10.00
CA GLU A 135 -5.45 29.00 11.02
C GLU A 135 -4.28 28.03 11.18
N SER A 136 -3.70 27.60 10.06
CA SER A 136 -2.54 26.70 10.03
C SER A 136 -1.33 27.31 10.73
N SER A 137 -1.08 28.61 10.55
CA SER A 137 0.01 29.33 11.24
C SER A 137 -0.15 29.40 12.77
N GLN A 138 -1.37 29.26 13.27
CA GLN A 138 -1.71 29.35 14.70
C GLN A 138 -1.93 27.98 15.34
N ARG A 139 -1.90 26.90 14.55
CA ARG A 139 -2.16 25.55 15.02
C ARG A 139 -1.03 25.10 15.97
N PRO A 140 -1.36 24.64 17.20
CA PRO A 140 -0.36 24.04 18.07
C PRO A 140 0.22 22.78 17.43
N THR A 141 1.54 22.71 17.34
CA THR A 141 2.29 21.58 16.79
C THR A 141 3.32 21.10 17.82
N SER A 142 3.80 19.88 17.62
CA SER A 142 4.92 19.31 18.37
C SER A 142 6.05 18.96 17.40
N THR A 143 7.25 19.41 17.71
CA THR A 143 8.42 19.22 16.85
C THR A 143 9.06 17.86 17.11
N ALA A 144 9.26 17.09 16.05
CA ALA A 144 10.04 15.86 16.05
C ALA A 144 11.21 15.98 15.07
N SER A 145 12.28 15.21 15.30
CA SER A 145 13.35 15.11 14.31
C SER A 145 12.89 14.30 13.09
N LYS A 146 13.41 14.67 11.92
CA LYS A 146 13.22 13.95 10.66
C LYS A 146 13.66 12.49 10.80
N ALA A 147 14.77 12.22 11.48
CA ALA A 147 15.23 10.85 11.75
C ALA A 147 14.23 10.02 12.58
N ALA A 148 13.53 10.65 13.54
CA ALA A 148 12.47 9.96 14.29
C ALA A 148 11.27 9.64 13.40
N MET A 149 10.88 10.56 12.50
CA MET A 149 9.82 10.33 11.52
C MET A 149 10.19 9.25 10.50
N GLU A 150 11.44 9.24 10.02
CA GLU A 150 11.98 8.17 9.17
C GLU A 150 11.95 6.82 9.87
N ARG A 151 12.22 6.78 11.19
CA ARG A 151 12.04 5.55 11.97
C ARG A 151 10.57 5.13 12.05
N VAL A 152 9.64 6.05 12.26
CA VAL A 152 8.19 5.75 12.23
C VAL A 152 7.81 5.17 10.87
N ILE A 153 8.27 5.78 9.77
CA ILE A 153 8.02 5.30 8.41
C ILE A 153 8.55 3.87 8.23
N TYR A 154 9.77 3.59 8.68
CA TYR A 154 10.37 2.26 8.62
C TYR A 154 9.52 1.22 9.36
N GLU A 155 9.19 1.48 10.62
CA GLU A 155 8.37 0.58 11.46
C GLU A 155 6.95 0.38 10.89
N SER A 156 6.38 1.45 10.34
CA SER A 156 5.08 1.38 9.67
C SER A 156 5.19 0.51 8.41
N THR A 157 6.25 0.67 7.62
CA THR A 157 6.43 -0.09 6.38
C THR A 157 6.59 -1.58 6.64
N GLU A 158 7.34 -1.97 7.68
CA GLU A 158 7.50 -3.37 8.10
C GLU A 158 6.19 -4.02 8.58
N THR A 159 5.22 -3.19 8.99
CA THR A 159 3.91 -3.64 9.47
C THR A 159 2.80 -3.51 8.43
N MET A 160 3.10 -2.99 7.24
CA MET A 160 2.15 -2.98 6.13
C MET A 160 1.75 -4.42 5.76
N PRO A 161 0.49 -4.64 5.38
CA PRO A 161 -0.56 -3.64 5.21
C PRO A 161 -1.36 -3.31 6.48
N PHE A 162 -2.00 -2.13 6.52
CA PHE A 162 -2.90 -1.70 7.60
C PHE A 162 -3.87 -0.58 7.17
N GLU A 163 -5.02 -0.51 7.83
CA GLU A 163 -5.98 0.58 7.72
C GLU A 163 -5.53 1.76 8.60
N PHE A 164 -5.18 1.47 9.86
CA PHE A 164 -4.65 2.43 10.83
C PHE A 164 -3.49 1.83 11.61
N LEU A 165 -2.50 2.65 11.93
CA LEU A 165 -1.41 2.34 12.84
C LEU A 165 -1.26 3.49 13.85
N GLU A 166 -1.58 3.23 15.11
CA GLU A 166 -1.29 4.12 16.23
C GLU A 166 0.11 3.82 16.76
N VAL A 167 0.94 4.86 16.84
CA VAL A 167 2.18 4.87 17.62
C VAL A 167 1.89 5.64 18.90
N ASN A 168 1.66 4.93 20.00
CA ASN A 168 1.28 5.55 21.27
C ASN A 168 2.49 5.67 22.21
N VAL A 169 2.98 6.90 22.37
CA VAL A 169 4.16 7.20 23.17
C VAL A 169 3.87 7.07 24.67
N ASP A 170 2.69 7.49 25.12
CA ASP A 170 2.37 7.51 26.57
C ASP A 170 2.27 6.10 27.15
N LYS A 171 1.64 5.20 26.40
CA LYS A 171 1.43 3.81 26.80
C LYS A 171 2.54 2.88 26.33
N GLN A 172 3.49 3.36 25.53
CA GLN A 172 4.59 2.56 24.95
C GLN A 172 4.06 1.28 24.28
N HIS A 173 3.05 1.42 23.41
CA HIS A 173 2.54 0.34 22.57
C HIS A 173 2.12 0.90 21.21
N CYS A 174 2.02 0.03 20.21
CA CYS A 174 1.39 0.39 18.95
C CYS A 174 0.12 -0.44 18.76
N ARG A 175 -0.89 0.17 18.15
CA ARG A 175 -2.14 -0.50 17.76
C ARG A 175 -2.25 -0.48 16.25
N ILE A 176 -2.59 -1.62 15.67
CA ILE A 176 -2.73 -1.76 14.23
C ILE A 176 -4.12 -2.29 13.91
N GLN A 177 -4.76 -1.69 12.91
CA GLN A 177 -6.03 -2.16 12.37
C GLN A 177 -5.80 -2.81 11.01
N ARG A 178 -6.26 -4.06 10.85
CA ARG A 178 -6.24 -4.79 9.58
C ARG A 178 -7.55 -5.53 9.39
N ASP A 179 -8.13 -5.43 8.19
CA ASP A 179 -9.39 -6.08 7.83
C ASP A 179 -10.51 -5.82 8.89
N GLY A 180 -10.53 -4.60 9.46
CA GLY A 180 -11.46 -4.20 10.51
C GLY A 180 -11.11 -4.63 11.94
N ASP A 181 -10.18 -5.56 12.14
CA ASP A 181 -9.76 -6.02 13.46
C ASP A 181 -8.61 -5.18 14.00
N VAL A 182 -8.61 -4.93 15.31
CA VAL A 182 -7.51 -4.23 16.00
C VAL A 182 -6.64 -5.23 16.77
N GLU A 183 -5.34 -5.00 16.72
CA GLU A 183 -4.34 -5.80 17.39
C GLU A 183 -3.31 -4.87 18.06
N GLU A 184 -2.66 -5.36 19.10
CA GLU A 184 -1.58 -4.64 19.80
C GLU A 184 -0.22 -5.24 19.47
N MET A 185 0.76 -4.37 19.25
CA MET A 185 2.15 -4.74 19.02
C MET A 185 3.08 -3.96 19.97
N HIS A 186 4.27 -4.52 20.16
CA HIS A 186 5.31 -3.87 20.96
C HIS A 186 5.72 -2.54 20.34
N PHE A 187 5.98 -1.55 21.19
CA PHE A 187 6.47 -0.25 20.74
C PHE A 187 7.94 -0.37 20.31
N PRO A 188 8.33 0.18 19.15
CA PRO A 188 9.71 0.09 18.70
C PRO A 188 10.72 0.61 19.73
N ASP A 189 11.70 -0.24 20.08
CA ASP A 189 12.74 0.14 21.02
C ASP A 189 13.51 1.36 20.49
N ASN A 190 13.75 2.34 21.36
CA ASN A 190 14.47 3.60 21.08
C ASN A 190 13.74 4.62 20.18
N LEU A 191 12.46 4.42 19.85
CA LEU A 191 11.68 5.44 19.16
C LEU A 191 11.26 6.55 20.15
N LYS A 192 11.77 7.77 19.95
CA LYS A 192 11.40 8.95 20.74
C LYS A 192 10.58 9.90 19.87
N LEU A 193 9.31 10.04 20.21
CA LEU A 193 8.39 10.96 19.57
C LEU A 193 7.82 11.93 20.60
N PRO A 194 7.57 13.18 20.22
CA PRO A 194 7.01 14.18 21.13
C PRO A 194 5.50 13.96 21.40
N ILE A 195 4.81 13.29 20.49
CA ILE A 195 3.38 13.00 20.56
C ILE A 195 3.07 11.60 20.02
N SER A 196 1.99 11.03 20.53
CA SER A 196 1.33 9.89 19.89
C SER A 196 0.69 10.32 18.58
N MET A 197 0.68 9.42 17.59
CA MET A 197 0.05 9.70 16.29
C MET A 197 -0.51 8.45 15.64
N VAL A 198 -1.50 8.64 14.76
CA VAL A 198 -2.10 7.60 13.94
C VAL A 198 -1.80 7.86 12.48
N LEU A 199 -1.40 6.80 11.77
CA LEU A 199 -1.10 6.81 10.34
C LEU A 199 -2.01 5.84 9.60
N THR A 200 -2.32 6.16 8.34
CA THR A 200 -2.80 5.19 7.34
C THR A 200 -1.65 4.85 6.40
N GLU A 201 -1.75 3.75 5.63
CA GLU A 201 -0.75 3.40 4.63
C GLU A 201 -0.43 4.54 3.66
N GLU A 202 -1.47 5.25 3.20
CA GLU A 202 -1.32 6.38 2.29
C GLU A 202 -0.53 7.52 2.96
N ILE A 203 -0.90 7.87 4.18
CA ILE A 203 -0.23 8.92 4.95
C ILE A 203 1.23 8.54 5.20
N THR A 204 1.54 7.29 5.53
CA THR A 204 2.93 6.82 5.70
C THR A 204 3.76 7.05 4.44
N ARG A 205 3.23 6.71 3.26
CA ARG A 205 3.91 6.95 1.98
C ARG A 205 4.09 8.44 1.68
N LYS A 206 3.10 9.26 2.03
CA LYS A 206 3.17 10.72 1.85
C LYS A 206 4.15 11.37 2.82
N LEU A 207 4.25 10.88 4.05
CA LEU A 207 5.25 11.30 5.03
C LEU A 207 6.67 10.94 4.56
N ASP A 208 6.87 9.74 4.00
CA ASP A 208 8.15 9.34 3.38
C ASP A 208 8.56 10.29 2.25
N ASN A 209 7.63 10.66 1.37
CA ASN A 209 7.86 11.66 0.32
C ASN A 209 8.20 13.05 0.90
N LEU A 210 7.56 13.45 2.01
CA LEU A 210 7.87 14.72 2.68
C LEU A 210 9.30 14.69 3.27
N CYS A 211 9.66 13.64 4.00
CA CYS A 211 11.01 13.47 4.56
C CYS A 211 12.07 13.53 3.46
N LYS A 212 11.86 12.86 2.32
CA LYS A 212 12.80 12.88 1.20
C LYS A 212 12.91 14.24 0.49
N ALA A 213 11.84 15.03 0.51
CA ALA A 213 11.77 16.31 -0.21
C ALA A 213 12.17 17.52 0.64
N THR A 214 12.17 17.40 1.97
CA THR A 214 12.56 18.47 2.89
C THR A 214 14.05 18.43 3.20
N ASP A 215 14.69 19.61 3.14
CA ASP A 215 16.09 19.79 3.51
C ASP A 215 16.27 19.93 5.04
N GLY A 216 15.19 20.27 5.76
CA GLY A 216 15.22 20.46 7.22
C GLY A 216 15.29 19.15 8.02
N ASP A 217 15.89 19.23 9.20
CA ASP A 217 16.05 18.10 10.13
C ASP A 217 14.88 17.94 11.12
N GLU A 218 13.88 18.82 11.04
CA GLU A 218 12.74 18.85 11.94
C GLU A 218 11.42 18.84 11.18
N ILE A 219 10.42 18.15 11.75
CA ILE A 219 9.05 18.10 11.26
C ILE A 219 8.13 18.40 12.43
N GLU A 220 7.32 19.44 12.28
CA GLU A 220 6.23 19.78 13.18
C GLU A 220 5.03 18.86 12.88
N VAL A 221 4.43 18.29 13.92
CA VAL A 221 3.28 17.38 13.80
C VAL A 221 2.14 17.83 14.71
N ALA A 222 0.91 17.74 14.22
CA ALA A 222 -0.30 17.94 15.02
C ALA A 222 -1.39 16.95 14.60
N GLN A 223 -1.98 16.25 15.56
CA GLN A 223 -3.19 15.45 15.36
C GLN A 223 -4.33 16.05 16.19
N GLN A 224 -5.43 16.40 15.54
CA GLN A 224 -6.61 17.02 16.16
C GLN A 224 -7.88 16.35 15.62
N GLY A 225 -8.49 15.47 16.42
CA GLY A 225 -9.60 14.62 15.96
C GLY A 225 -9.18 13.79 14.76
N GLU A 226 -9.93 13.92 13.66
CA GLU A 226 -9.68 13.20 12.40
C GLU A 226 -8.72 13.93 11.45
N LEU A 227 -7.95 14.91 11.92
CA LEU A 227 -6.97 15.63 11.09
C LEU A 227 -5.56 15.40 11.58
N LEU A 228 -4.67 15.05 10.66
CA LEU A 228 -3.23 14.95 10.89
C LEU A 228 -2.49 15.95 10.02
N THR A 229 -1.65 16.76 10.65
CA THR A 229 -0.88 17.81 9.98
C THR A 229 0.60 17.55 10.15
N PHE A 230 1.34 17.61 9.04
CA PHE A 230 2.80 17.68 9.03
C PHE A 230 3.23 19.02 8.48
N LYS A 231 4.21 19.65 9.12
CA LYS A 231 4.72 20.95 8.73
C LYS A 231 6.25 20.96 8.77
N THR A 232 6.82 21.50 7.71
CA THR A 232 8.23 21.86 7.56
C THR A 232 8.29 23.37 7.30
N PRO A 233 9.49 23.99 7.28
CA PRO A 233 9.60 25.41 6.94
C PRO A 233 8.97 25.77 5.59
N GLU A 234 9.09 24.90 4.59
CA GLU A 234 8.59 25.16 3.24
C GLU A 234 7.22 24.56 2.92
N THR A 235 6.67 23.65 3.74
CA THR A 235 5.46 22.92 3.36
C THR A 235 4.62 22.51 4.57
N THR A 236 3.31 22.68 4.46
CA THR A 236 2.34 22.10 5.39
C THR A 236 1.37 21.20 4.64
N LEU A 237 1.19 19.98 5.13
CA LEU A 237 0.29 18.96 4.58
C LEU A 237 -0.73 18.58 5.65
N THR A 238 -2.03 18.63 5.31
CA THR A 238 -3.10 18.16 6.20
C THR A 238 -3.83 16.97 5.57
N TYR A 239 -3.92 15.88 6.32
CA TYR A 239 -4.54 14.62 5.90
C TYR A 239 -5.75 14.28 6.76
N SER A 240 -6.67 13.54 6.16
CA SER A 240 -7.83 12.97 6.84
C SER A 240 -7.46 11.64 7.50
N LEU A 241 -7.91 11.48 8.73
CA LEU A 241 -7.93 10.25 9.50
C LEU A 241 -9.39 9.82 9.74
N ALA A 242 -10.28 10.02 8.76
CA ALA A 242 -11.69 9.66 8.87
C ALA A 242 -11.86 8.21 9.36
N GLY A 243 -12.60 8.01 10.45
CA GLY A 243 -12.79 6.70 11.09
C GLY A 243 -11.80 6.40 12.23
N VAL A 244 -10.88 7.31 12.56
CA VAL A 244 -9.93 7.12 13.66
C VAL A 244 -10.62 6.98 15.03
N GLU A 245 -11.77 7.63 15.22
CA GLU A 245 -12.56 7.49 16.45
C GLU A 245 -13.13 6.07 16.62
N GLU A 246 -13.59 5.47 15.53
CA GLU A 246 -14.02 4.06 15.53
C GLU A 246 -12.86 3.13 15.82
N PHE A 247 -11.70 3.40 15.21
CA PHE A 247 -10.46 2.67 15.48
C PHE A 247 -10.08 2.74 16.97
N PHE A 248 -10.14 3.92 17.59
CA PHE A 248 -9.85 4.06 19.02
C PHE A 248 -10.84 3.27 19.89
N ALA A 249 -12.12 3.24 19.52
CA ALA A 249 -13.16 2.51 20.25
C ALA A 249 -13.05 0.98 20.14
N LYS A 250 -12.41 0.46 19.09
CA LYS A 250 -12.25 -0.99 18.88
C LYS A 250 -11.34 -1.63 19.93
N LYS A 251 -11.81 -2.74 20.49
CA LYS A 251 -11.02 -3.56 21.42
C LYS A 251 -10.16 -4.55 20.65
N PRO A 252 -8.90 -4.77 21.05
CA PRO A 252 -8.07 -5.79 20.45
C PRO A 252 -8.72 -7.17 20.56
N LEU A 253 -8.81 -7.88 19.43
CA LEU A 253 -9.37 -9.23 19.42
C LEU A 253 -8.30 -10.23 19.84
N LYS A 254 -8.67 -11.13 20.75
CA LYS A 254 -7.82 -12.25 21.14
C LYS A 254 -8.17 -13.48 20.31
N PHE A 255 -7.14 -14.19 19.88
CA PHE A 255 -7.27 -15.45 19.17
C PHE A 255 -6.25 -16.47 19.67
N THR A 256 -6.58 -17.74 19.45
CA THR A 256 -5.66 -18.87 19.64
C THR A 256 -5.36 -19.49 18.29
N ASN A 257 -4.09 -19.82 18.04
CA ASN A 257 -3.68 -20.55 16.84
C ASN A 257 -4.00 -22.06 17.03
N GLU A 258 -4.93 -22.59 16.23
CA GLU A 258 -5.29 -24.01 16.22
C GLU A 258 -4.33 -24.86 15.37
N LYS A 259 -3.85 -24.34 14.24
CA LYS A 259 -2.93 -25.02 13.31
C LYS A 259 -2.05 -24.02 12.54
N HIS A 260 -0.84 -24.46 12.20
CA HIS A 260 0.14 -23.67 11.45
C HIS A 260 0.78 -24.48 10.31
N VAL A 261 0.84 -23.89 9.11
CA VAL A 261 1.57 -24.45 7.96
C VAL A 261 2.37 -23.38 7.21
N ILE A 262 3.49 -23.78 6.61
CA ILE A 262 4.27 -22.93 5.69
C ILE A 262 4.12 -23.48 4.28
N VAL A 263 3.62 -22.65 3.36
CA VAL A 263 3.24 -23.03 2.00
C VAL A 263 3.94 -22.17 0.95
N ASN A 264 4.05 -22.72 -0.27
CA ASN A 264 4.25 -21.91 -1.46
C ASN A 264 2.92 -21.23 -1.86
N PHE A 265 2.70 -20.03 -1.36
CA PHE A 265 1.43 -19.31 -1.58
C PHE A 265 1.23 -18.85 -3.02
N TYR A 266 2.31 -18.60 -3.77
CA TYR A 266 2.22 -18.30 -5.20
C TYR A 266 1.63 -19.48 -5.99
N GLY A 267 2.09 -20.70 -5.70
CA GLY A 267 1.54 -21.93 -6.28
C GLY A 267 0.06 -22.09 -5.95
N LEU A 268 -0.30 -21.93 -4.68
CA LEU A 268 -1.70 -21.98 -4.23
C LEU A 268 -2.59 -20.95 -4.95
N LYS A 269 -2.15 -19.69 -5.04
CA LYS A 269 -2.91 -18.64 -5.75
C LYS A 269 -3.03 -18.90 -7.24
N THR A 270 -2.01 -19.51 -7.86
CA THR A 270 -2.03 -19.84 -9.29
C THR A 270 -3.09 -20.88 -9.59
N GLU A 271 -3.18 -21.92 -8.75
CA GLU A 271 -4.23 -22.95 -8.85
C GLU A 271 -5.62 -22.34 -8.69
N VAL A 272 -5.83 -21.54 -7.64
CA VAL A 272 -7.12 -20.88 -7.41
C VAL A 272 -7.48 -19.94 -8.56
N ARG A 273 -6.50 -19.22 -9.12
CA ARG A 273 -6.72 -18.33 -10.27
C ARG A 273 -7.15 -19.12 -11.50
N HIS A 274 -6.50 -20.23 -11.80
CA HIS A 274 -6.88 -21.10 -12.91
C HIS A 274 -8.33 -21.59 -12.72
N CYS A 275 -8.65 -22.15 -11.55
CA CYS A 275 -9.98 -22.65 -11.24
C CYS A 275 -11.09 -21.57 -11.41
N LEU A 276 -10.85 -20.35 -10.90
CA LEU A 276 -11.82 -19.26 -10.99
C LEU A 276 -11.92 -18.62 -12.39
N ALA A 277 -10.86 -18.70 -13.20
CA ALA A 277 -10.86 -18.16 -14.56
C ALA A 277 -11.58 -19.09 -15.55
N GLU A 278 -11.24 -20.39 -15.51
CA GLU A 278 -11.69 -21.36 -16.53
C GLU A 278 -13.06 -21.97 -16.20
N TYR A 279 -13.42 -22.12 -14.92
CA TYR A 279 -14.61 -22.85 -14.51
C TYR A 279 -15.67 -21.93 -13.87
N LYS A 280 -16.64 -21.51 -14.69
CA LYS A 280 -17.72 -20.59 -14.27
C LYS A 280 -18.53 -21.09 -13.06
N THR A 281 -18.77 -22.40 -12.96
CA THR A 281 -19.52 -22.99 -11.84
C THR A 281 -18.75 -22.84 -10.53
N ILE A 282 -17.45 -23.13 -10.54
CA ILE A 282 -16.56 -22.93 -9.38
C ILE A 282 -16.51 -21.45 -8.99
N LYS A 283 -16.36 -20.55 -9.98
CA LYS A 283 -16.36 -19.09 -9.76
C LYS A 283 -17.66 -18.59 -9.11
N LYS A 284 -18.80 -19.15 -9.51
CA LYS A 284 -20.12 -18.79 -8.98
C LYS A 284 -20.31 -19.33 -7.57
N ALA A 285 -19.90 -20.57 -7.31
CA ALA A 285 -20.00 -21.21 -6.01
C ALA A 285 -19.13 -20.50 -4.96
N ASP A 286 -17.95 -20.02 -5.37
CA ASP A 286 -16.97 -19.34 -4.50
C ASP A 286 -16.73 -20.09 -3.20
N ASN A 287 -16.53 -21.41 -3.33
CA ASN A 287 -16.39 -22.32 -2.23
C ASN A 287 -15.23 -23.28 -2.52
N ALA A 288 -14.21 -23.25 -1.67
CA ALA A 288 -13.07 -24.14 -1.72
C ALA A 288 -12.82 -24.75 -0.34
N LEU A 289 -12.18 -25.92 -0.34
CA LEU A 289 -11.85 -26.66 0.87
C LEU A 289 -10.33 -26.72 1.04
N LEU A 290 -9.85 -26.36 2.23
CA LEU A 290 -8.46 -26.45 2.64
C LEU A 290 -8.32 -27.60 3.63
N TYR A 291 -7.70 -28.68 3.16
CA TYR A 291 -7.35 -29.83 3.98
C TYR A 291 -6.00 -29.60 4.64
N LEU A 292 -5.92 -29.82 5.96
CA LEU A 292 -4.69 -29.71 6.74
C LEU A 292 -4.50 -30.90 7.68
N SER A 293 -3.39 -31.62 7.52
CA SER A 293 -2.90 -32.65 8.43
C SER A 293 -1.47 -32.33 8.91
N ASN A 294 -0.86 -33.24 9.68
CA ASN A 294 0.48 -33.04 10.25
C ASN A 294 1.59 -32.86 9.20
N ASN A 295 1.43 -33.45 8.01
CA ASN A 295 2.44 -33.45 6.95
C ASN A 295 1.86 -33.30 5.54
N LYS A 296 0.53 -33.17 5.41
CA LYS A 296 -0.14 -32.99 4.13
C LYS A 296 -1.06 -31.78 4.20
N ALA A 297 -1.13 -31.06 3.09
CA ALA A 297 -2.12 -30.04 2.86
C ALA A 297 -2.60 -30.16 1.42
N ALA A 298 -3.88 -29.86 1.19
CA ALA A 298 -4.45 -29.86 -0.15
C ALA A 298 -5.54 -28.79 -0.23
N ILE A 299 -5.74 -28.27 -1.43
CA ILE A 299 -6.93 -27.52 -1.78
C ILE A 299 -7.84 -28.41 -2.63
N ALA A 300 -9.14 -28.38 -2.36
CA ALA A 300 -10.12 -29.10 -3.13
C ALA A 300 -11.29 -28.19 -3.55
N PHE A 301 -11.80 -28.44 -4.76
CA PHE A 301 -13.03 -27.86 -5.29
C PHE A 301 -14.00 -28.99 -5.57
N ILE A 302 -14.98 -29.17 -4.69
CA ILE A 302 -16.05 -30.15 -4.84
C ILE A 302 -17.30 -29.37 -5.21
N THR A 303 -17.53 -29.18 -6.51
CA THR A 303 -18.67 -28.42 -7.04
C THR A 303 -19.13 -29.09 -8.32
N PRO A 304 -20.22 -29.88 -8.30
CA PRO A 304 -20.67 -30.63 -9.46
C PRO A 304 -20.77 -29.76 -10.73
N PRO A 305 -20.26 -30.25 -11.88
CA PRO A 305 -19.73 -31.59 -12.14
C PRO A 305 -18.23 -31.77 -11.83
N TYR A 306 -17.59 -30.81 -11.15
CA TYR A 306 -16.14 -30.78 -10.96
C TYR A 306 -15.73 -31.27 -9.56
N GLU A 307 -14.74 -32.14 -9.55
CA GLU A 307 -14.04 -32.61 -8.34
C GLU A 307 -12.55 -32.47 -8.58
N PHE A 308 -11.99 -31.36 -8.09
CA PHE A 308 -10.57 -31.08 -8.23
C PHE A 308 -9.90 -31.19 -6.88
N ILE A 309 -8.71 -31.78 -6.86
CA ILE A 309 -7.85 -31.81 -5.69
C ILE A 309 -6.41 -31.54 -6.10
N GLN A 310 -5.78 -30.60 -5.41
CA GLN A 310 -4.40 -30.22 -5.65
C GLN A 310 -3.63 -30.23 -4.33
N PRO A 311 -2.65 -31.12 -4.16
CA PRO A 311 -1.73 -31.08 -3.03
C PRO A 311 -0.97 -29.76 -2.98
N ILE A 312 -0.84 -29.20 -1.77
CA ILE A 312 -0.06 -27.99 -1.50
C ILE A 312 1.31 -28.41 -0.99
N THR A 313 2.36 -27.96 -1.65
CA THR A 313 3.74 -28.20 -1.19
C THR A 313 3.99 -27.49 0.13
N LEU A 314 4.28 -28.28 1.17
CA LEU A 314 4.62 -27.78 2.51
C LEU A 314 6.14 -27.66 2.65
N THR A 315 6.60 -26.49 3.08
CA THR A 315 8.03 -26.29 3.40
C THR A 315 8.33 -26.65 4.85
N LYS A 316 7.34 -26.49 5.74
CA LYS A 316 7.39 -26.87 7.15
C LYS A 316 5.99 -27.00 7.72
N THR A 317 5.80 -27.95 8.63
CA THR A 317 4.59 -28.07 9.45
C THR A 317 4.97 -28.01 10.92
N CYS A 318 4.20 -27.27 11.72
CA CYS A 318 4.33 -27.28 13.17
C CYS A 318 2.94 -27.49 13.78
N SER A 319 2.51 -28.76 13.85
CA SER A 319 1.37 -29.15 14.67
C SER A 319 1.87 -29.64 16.03
N LYS A 320 1.34 -29.08 17.13
CA LYS A 320 1.54 -29.64 18.48
C LYS A 320 0.60 -30.81 18.78
N ALA A 321 -0.44 -31.01 17.99
CA ALA A 321 -1.45 -32.04 18.21
C ALA A 321 -1.22 -33.22 17.26
N LYS A 322 -0.84 -34.38 17.82
CA LYS A 322 -0.80 -35.64 17.07
C LYS A 322 -2.22 -35.95 16.54
N ASN A 323 -2.37 -36.05 15.22
CA ASN A 323 -3.50 -36.66 14.52
C ASN A 323 -4.85 -35.90 14.55
N SER A 324 -4.86 -34.59 14.32
CA SER A 324 -6.10 -33.94 13.87
C SER A 324 -5.98 -33.61 12.39
N GLU A 325 -6.57 -34.44 11.54
CA GLU A 325 -6.95 -34.02 10.19
C GLU A 325 -8.09 -33.02 10.35
N SER A 326 -8.11 -31.96 9.54
CA SER A 326 -9.24 -31.03 9.54
C SER A 326 -9.41 -30.41 8.17
N LEU A 327 -10.66 -30.12 7.87
CA LEU A 327 -11.07 -29.51 6.63
C LEU A 327 -11.73 -28.17 6.92
N TYR A 328 -11.30 -27.15 6.17
CA TYR A 328 -11.80 -25.78 6.32
C TYR A 328 -12.35 -25.27 5.01
N ARG A 329 -13.55 -24.71 5.05
CA ARG A 329 -14.20 -24.05 3.93
C ARG A 329 -13.78 -22.59 3.88
N PHE A 330 -13.50 -22.06 2.69
CA PHE A 330 -13.16 -20.65 2.49
C PHE A 330 -13.59 -20.13 1.11
N SER A 331 -13.63 -18.81 0.97
CA SER A 331 -13.87 -18.13 -0.32
C SER A 331 -12.56 -18.07 -1.15
N PRO A 332 -12.45 -18.76 -2.29
CA PRO A 332 -11.31 -18.61 -3.18
C PRO A 332 -11.16 -17.18 -3.73
N LYS A 333 -12.25 -16.40 -3.88
CA LYS A 333 -12.13 -14.96 -4.21
C LYS A 333 -11.43 -14.16 -3.11
N ALA A 334 -11.72 -14.44 -1.84
CA ALA A 334 -11.03 -13.78 -0.71
C ALA A 334 -9.52 -14.07 -0.72
N LEU A 335 -9.13 -15.32 -1.02
CA LEU A 335 -7.72 -15.69 -1.19
C LEU A 335 -7.06 -14.95 -2.38
N LEU A 336 -7.76 -14.82 -3.51
CA LEU A 336 -7.23 -14.08 -4.66
C LEU A 336 -7.11 -12.58 -4.41
N GLY A 337 -7.97 -12.01 -3.57
CA GLY A 337 -7.94 -10.59 -3.18
C GLY A 337 -6.67 -10.16 -2.44
N ILE A 338 -5.90 -11.08 -1.87
CA ILE A 338 -4.62 -10.78 -1.21
C ILE A 338 -3.55 -10.44 -2.25
N ASN A 339 -3.11 -9.18 -2.38
CA ASN A 339 -2.21 -8.78 -3.45
C ASN A 339 -0.85 -9.47 -3.41
N ILE A 340 -0.30 -9.80 -4.60
CA ILE A 340 1.03 -10.44 -4.73
C ILE A 340 2.18 -9.44 -4.55
N GLY A 341 1.93 -8.13 -4.73
CA GLY A 341 2.89 -7.10 -4.36
C GLY A 341 3.32 -7.20 -2.89
N ASP A 342 2.43 -7.70 -2.03
CA ASP A 342 2.66 -7.94 -0.60
C ASP A 342 3.54 -9.21 -0.37
N LEU A 343 3.75 -10.04 -1.40
CA LEU A 343 4.39 -11.36 -1.35
C LEU A 343 5.73 -11.44 -2.08
N THR A 344 6.09 -10.45 -2.91
CA THR A 344 7.30 -10.50 -3.76
C THR A 344 8.61 -10.57 -2.96
N GLN A 345 8.58 -10.23 -1.67
CA GLN A 345 9.71 -10.39 -0.75
C GLN A 345 9.68 -11.72 0.03
N ALA A 346 8.55 -12.42 0.08
CA ALA A 346 8.36 -13.60 0.91
C ALA A 346 8.72 -14.89 0.14
N LYS A 347 9.87 -15.50 0.46
CA LYS A 347 10.27 -16.83 -0.07
C LYS A 347 9.35 -17.97 0.42
N SER A 348 8.59 -17.73 1.49
CA SER A 348 7.63 -18.67 2.06
C SER A 348 6.54 -17.91 2.81
N THR A 349 5.30 -18.42 2.78
CA THR A 349 4.16 -17.80 3.46
C THR A 349 3.67 -18.72 4.56
N ARG A 350 3.46 -18.16 5.74
CA ARG A 350 2.88 -18.87 6.87
C ARG A 350 1.37 -18.68 6.87
N LEU A 351 0.63 -19.77 7.05
CA LEU A 351 -0.82 -19.79 7.18
C LEU A 351 -1.18 -20.37 8.55
N ASP A 352 -1.97 -19.63 9.31
CA ASP A 352 -2.45 -20.04 10.63
C ASP A 352 -3.98 -20.16 10.64
N ILE A 353 -4.51 -21.20 11.27
CA ILE A 353 -5.93 -21.31 11.60
C ILE A 353 -6.14 -20.61 12.93
N LEU A 354 -6.74 -19.42 12.88
CA LEU A 354 -6.98 -18.57 14.04
C LEU A 354 -8.41 -18.80 14.53
N LYS A 355 -8.58 -19.14 15.80
CA LYS A 355 -9.89 -19.19 16.47
C LYS A 355 -10.01 -18.02 17.43
N TYR A 356 -11.00 -17.17 17.19
CA TYR A 356 -11.31 -15.99 17.99
C TYR A 356 -12.20 -16.36 19.19
N GLU A 357 -12.21 -15.51 20.22
CA GLU A 357 -13.01 -15.72 21.43
C GLU A 357 -14.53 -15.77 21.15
N ASN A 358 -14.99 -15.08 20.10
CA ASN A 358 -16.38 -15.12 19.64
C ASN A 358 -16.75 -16.45 18.92
N GLY A 359 -15.79 -17.36 18.73
CA GLY A 359 -15.97 -18.64 18.05
C GLY A 359 -15.73 -18.60 16.54
N GLU A 360 -15.57 -17.42 15.92
CA GLU A 360 -15.18 -17.31 14.51
C GLU A 360 -13.80 -17.92 14.28
N ARG A 361 -13.60 -18.41 13.04
CA ARG A 361 -12.30 -18.82 12.56
C ARG A 361 -11.90 -18.00 11.35
N LYS A 362 -10.62 -17.64 11.31
CA LYS A 362 -10.00 -17.03 10.14
C LYS A 362 -8.71 -17.75 9.78
N LEU A 363 -8.42 -17.82 8.49
CA LEU A 363 -7.10 -18.17 7.98
C LEU A 363 -6.24 -16.92 8.01
N GLY A 364 -5.30 -16.85 8.95
CA GLY A 364 -4.31 -15.78 9.04
C GLY A 364 -3.17 -16.02 8.03
N VAL A 365 -2.88 -15.01 7.21
CA VAL A 365 -1.83 -15.05 6.19
C VAL A 365 -0.67 -14.16 6.61
N TYR A 366 0.53 -14.74 6.65
CA TYR A 366 1.74 -14.08 7.14
C TYR A 366 2.82 -14.04 6.06
N PHE A 367 3.27 -12.84 5.73
CA PHE A 367 4.35 -12.61 4.76
C PHE A 367 5.75 -12.71 5.38
N SER A 368 5.83 -12.63 6.71
CA SER A 368 7.04 -12.93 7.50
C SER A 368 6.75 -14.05 8.49
N LEU A 369 7.71 -14.97 8.65
CA LEU A 369 7.60 -16.09 9.59
C LEU A 369 7.70 -15.65 11.05
N GLU A 370 8.28 -14.48 11.31
CA GLU A 370 8.55 -13.96 12.65
C GLU A 370 7.37 -13.15 13.21
N ASN A 371 6.49 -12.68 12.33
CA ASN A 371 5.38 -11.81 12.73
C ASN A 371 4.41 -12.57 13.64
N LYS A 372 4.03 -11.93 14.75
CA LYS A 372 3.06 -12.51 15.71
C LYS A 372 1.62 -12.40 15.20
N LEU A 373 1.38 -11.44 14.31
CA LEU A 373 0.05 -11.06 13.84
C LEU A 373 -0.09 -11.26 12.32
N PRO A 374 -1.26 -11.71 11.84
CA PRO A 374 -1.50 -11.92 10.42
C PRO A 374 -1.50 -10.57 9.68
N HIS A 375 -1.04 -10.59 8.43
CA HIS A 375 -1.09 -9.41 7.56
C HIS A 375 -2.46 -9.29 6.89
N ARG A 376 -3.09 -10.45 6.63
CA ARG A 376 -4.43 -10.57 6.08
C ARG A 376 -5.14 -11.74 6.75
N THR A 377 -6.46 -11.64 6.82
CA THR A 377 -7.30 -12.73 7.30
C THR A 377 -8.36 -13.09 6.27
N ILE A 378 -8.68 -14.38 6.19
CA ILE A 378 -9.80 -14.87 5.36
C ILE A 378 -10.78 -15.59 6.29
N PRO A 379 -12.07 -15.25 6.31
CA PRO A 379 -13.07 -16.02 7.06
C PRO A 379 -13.10 -17.47 6.60
N ILE A 380 -13.08 -18.40 7.55
CA ILE A 380 -13.15 -19.84 7.27
C ILE A 380 -14.14 -20.54 8.20
N GLU A 381 -14.70 -21.63 7.71
CA GLU A 381 -15.58 -22.50 8.49
C GLU A 381 -14.98 -23.89 8.59
N LYS A 382 -15.09 -24.54 9.74
CA LYS A 382 -14.69 -25.93 9.86
C LYS A 382 -15.78 -26.81 9.25
N ASP A 383 -15.43 -27.61 8.24
CA ASP A 383 -16.38 -28.43 7.49
C ASP A 383 -15.88 -29.87 7.36
N GLU A 384 -16.20 -30.70 8.34
CA GLU A 384 -15.79 -32.11 8.34
C GLU A 384 -16.73 -33.00 7.50
N SER A 385 -17.81 -32.45 6.93
CA SER A 385 -18.79 -33.25 6.18
C SER A 385 -18.23 -33.83 4.87
N GLN A 386 -17.23 -33.15 4.30
CA GLN A 386 -16.55 -33.55 3.07
C GLN A 386 -15.18 -34.21 3.32
N LEU A 387 -14.79 -34.43 4.57
CA LEU A 387 -13.45 -34.93 4.90
C LEU A 387 -13.18 -36.31 4.28
N SER A 388 -14.13 -37.25 4.40
CA SER A 388 -13.98 -38.59 3.82
C SER A 388 -13.84 -38.56 2.30
N HIS A 389 -14.59 -37.68 1.61
CA HIS A 389 -14.52 -37.51 0.16
C HIS A 389 -13.17 -36.94 -0.28
N VAL A 390 -12.69 -35.90 0.41
CA VAL A 390 -11.38 -35.30 0.14
C VAL A 390 -10.25 -36.31 0.38
N LEU A 391 -10.34 -37.13 1.43
CA LEU A 391 -9.36 -38.19 1.69
C LEU A 391 -9.36 -39.26 0.59
N ALA A 392 -10.52 -39.68 0.11
CA ALA A 392 -10.62 -40.63 -1.00
C ALA A 392 -9.98 -40.07 -2.28
N LEU A 393 -10.26 -38.81 -2.64
CA LEU A 393 -9.64 -38.15 -3.79
C LEU A 393 -8.10 -38.02 -3.65
N LEU A 394 -7.59 -37.78 -2.44
CA LEU A 394 -6.15 -37.79 -2.19
C LEU A 394 -5.54 -39.19 -2.37
N GLU A 395 -6.20 -40.22 -1.84
CA GLU A 395 -5.74 -41.60 -2.00
C GLU A 395 -5.71 -42.02 -3.47
N GLU A 396 -6.77 -41.74 -4.24
CA GLU A 396 -6.81 -42.00 -5.68
C GLU A 396 -5.67 -41.30 -6.43
N LEU A 397 -5.41 -40.02 -6.13
CA LEU A 397 -4.29 -39.28 -6.71
C LEU A 397 -2.94 -39.97 -6.41
N TYR A 398 -2.71 -40.39 -5.17
CA TYR A 398 -1.45 -41.03 -4.77
C TYR A 398 -1.28 -42.43 -5.38
N GLN A 399 -2.35 -43.22 -5.50
CA GLN A 399 -2.29 -44.52 -6.18
C GLN A 399 -1.92 -44.36 -7.66
N ASN A 400 -2.58 -43.42 -8.35
CA ASN A 400 -2.31 -43.16 -9.77
C ASN A 400 -0.88 -42.67 -10.03
N GLN A 401 -0.30 -41.91 -9.09
CA GLN A 401 1.11 -41.46 -9.16
C GLN A 401 2.12 -42.59 -8.85
N GLY A 402 1.76 -43.52 -7.95
CA GLY A 402 2.56 -44.72 -7.68
C GLY A 402 2.64 -45.67 -8.88
N ASP A 403 1.54 -45.82 -9.61
CA ASP A 403 1.48 -46.64 -10.82
C ASP A 403 2.25 -46.04 -12.00
N THR A 404 2.31 -44.71 -12.13
CA THR A 404 3.09 -44.05 -13.21
C THR A 404 4.60 -44.23 -13.02
N ASN A 405 5.11 -44.17 -11.78
CA ASN A 405 6.52 -44.46 -11.51
C ASN A 405 6.87 -45.94 -11.73
N THR A 406 5.93 -46.85 -11.42
CA THR A 406 6.12 -48.30 -11.64
C THR A 406 6.07 -48.66 -13.13
N GLN A 407 5.27 -47.96 -13.94
CA GLN A 407 5.25 -48.12 -15.40
C GLN A 407 6.51 -47.55 -16.08
N ASN A 408 7.05 -46.42 -15.60
CA ASN A 408 8.32 -45.88 -16.11
C ASN A 408 9.51 -46.80 -15.80
N ILE A 409 9.57 -47.39 -14.60
CA ILE A 409 10.60 -48.39 -14.25
C ILE A 409 10.45 -49.67 -15.09
N LYS A 410 9.22 -50.13 -15.36
CA LYS A 410 9.00 -51.30 -16.24
C LYS A 410 9.37 -51.02 -17.71
N GLN A 411 9.19 -49.80 -18.20
CA GLN A 411 9.62 -49.41 -19.56
C GLN A 411 11.14 -49.27 -19.69
N GLU A 412 11.86 -48.82 -18.66
CA GLU A 412 13.33 -48.82 -18.65
C GLU A 412 13.88 -50.26 -18.63
N VAL A 413 13.34 -51.15 -17.80
CA VAL A 413 13.77 -52.56 -17.73
C VAL A 413 13.46 -53.32 -19.03
N GLN A 414 12.36 -52.99 -19.73
CA GLN A 414 12.08 -53.58 -21.05
C GLN A 414 12.98 -53.03 -22.16
N LYS A 415 13.43 -51.77 -22.11
CA LYS A 415 14.37 -51.22 -23.11
C LYS A 415 15.78 -51.79 -22.99
N ASP A 416 16.25 -52.07 -21.77
CA ASP A 416 17.56 -52.70 -21.55
C ASP A 416 17.62 -54.15 -22.06
N LEU A 417 16.50 -54.87 -22.07
CA LEU A 417 16.44 -56.25 -22.57
C LEU A 417 16.50 -56.38 -24.11
N PHE A 418 16.37 -55.28 -24.86
CA PHE A 418 16.47 -55.26 -26.33
C PHE A 418 17.67 -54.46 -26.87
N ALA A 419 18.54 -53.93 -26.00
CA ALA A 419 19.74 -53.19 -26.41
C ALA A 419 20.96 -54.11 -26.68
N ASP A 420 20.94 -55.36 -26.21
CA ASP A 420 22.03 -56.34 -26.38
C ASP A 420 21.86 -57.25 -27.61
N VAL A 421 21.47 -56.69 -28.75
CA VAL A 421 21.67 -57.35 -30.06
C VAL A 421 22.23 -56.37 -31.06
N MET A 422 23.56 -56.42 -31.15
CA MET A 422 24.42 -56.05 -32.28
C MET A 422 24.73 -54.56 -32.54
N GLU A 423 25.81 -54.12 -31.90
CA GLU A 423 26.94 -53.47 -32.57
C GLU A 423 27.37 -54.25 -33.82
N GLU A 424 27.63 -53.55 -34.94
CA GLU A 424 28.96 -53.53 -35.55
C GLU A 424 29.04 -52.52 -36.72
N CYS A 425 30.25 -52.00 -36.87
CA CYS A 425 30.85 -51.35 -38.05
C CYS A 425 30.84 -49.82 -38.18
N ASP A 426 31.96 -49.27 -37.68
CA ASP A 426 33.03 -48.64 -38.47
C ASP A 426 32.98 -47.14 -38.84
N GLU A 427 34.01 -46.46 -38.31
CA GLU A 427 34.93 -45.50 -38.93
C GLU A 427 34.37 -44.48 -39.94
N TYR A 428 34.43 -43.19 -39.57
CA TYR A 428 35.49 -42.24 -40.00
C TYR A 428 35.38 -40.90 -39.27
#